data_AF-A0A6L5BQX7-F1
#
_entry.id   AF-A0A6L5BQX7-F1
#
_cell.length_a   1.000
_cell.length_b   1.000
_cell.length_c   1.000
_cell.angle_alpha   90.00
_cell.angle_beta   90.00
_cell.angle_gamma   90.00
#
_symmetry.space_group_name_H-M   'P 1'
#
loop_
_entity.id
_entity.type
_entity.pdbx_description
1 polymer ?
#
loop_
_entity_poly.entity_id
_entity_poly.type
_entity_poly.pdbx_seq_one_letter_code
_entity_poly.pdbx_strand_id
1 'polypeptide(L)'
;MMVSSNFYRWQQDRIKNRLEIIESVLSELDERRTSFELITYLAKHLAEAISSAERKALSDVKNLGVKVSTVKTCRASSLLKSKTYRPRLDMWFLRNAGENIKESAELTELRFKLLKLSNEHAIVKDDLRILQELHGRKVDTYQITTDRNDGMTIAQMVIEHFYEFCEIHEGALVEPSPGRPTIVPSHLFAAYLKWRNSMY
;
A
#
# COMPACT_ATOMS: atom_id res chain seq x y z
N MET A 1 -15.91 -7.30 15.21
CA MET A 1 -15.42 -6.37 14.17
C MET A 1 -13.96 -5.95 14.46
N MET A 2 -12.98 -6.85 14.31
CA MET A 2 -11.53 -6.55 14.53
C MET A 2 -10.69 -6.61 13.24
N VAL A 3 -11.28 -6.99 12.10
CA VAL A 3 -10.51 -7.38 10.91
C VAL A 3 -10.15 -6.18 10.03
N SER A 4 -11.02 -5.17 9.95
CA SER A 4 -10.83 -4.01 9.06
C SER A 4 -9.79 -2.99 9.55
N SER A 5 -9.64 -2.80 10.87
CA SER A 5 -8.60 -1.92 11.45
C SER A 5 -7.20 -2.52 11.31
N ASN A 6 -7.09 -3.83 11.52
CA ASN A 6 -5.82 -4.56 11.39
C ASN A 6 -5.28 -4.54 9.96
N PHE A 7 -6.15 -4.53 8.95
CA PHE A 7 -5.73 -4.51 7.55
C PHE A 7 -5.14 -3.15 7.12
N TYR A 8 -5.78 -2.05 7.50
CA TYR A 8 -5.27 -0.69 7.21
C TYR A 8 -3.95 -0.44 7.96
N ARG A 9 -3.86 -0.86 9.22
CA ARG A 9 -2.63 -0.77 10.02
C ARG A 9 -1.48 -1.58 9.42
N TRP A 10 -1.73 -2.82 9.00
CA TRP A 10 -0.72 -3.65 8.37
C TRP A 10 -0.17 -3.07 7.07
N GLN A 11 -1.03 -2.43 6.25
CA GLN A 11 -0.58 -1.72 5.05
C GLN A 11 0.32 -0.54 5.39
N GLN A 12 -0.05 0.26 6.40
CA GLN A 12 0.73 1.40 6.84
C GLN A 12 2.09 0.98 7.44
N ASP A 13 2.09 -0.06 8.27
CA ASP A 13 3.31 -0.64 8.86
C ASP A 13 4.22 -1.20 7.76
N ARG A 14 3.65 -1.86 6.75
CA ARG A 14 4.42 -2.37 5.62
C ARG A 14 5.01 -1.25 4.75
N ILE A 15 4.26 -0.17 4.52
CA ILE A 15 4.77 1.01 3.79
C ILE A 15 5.91 1.64 4.58
N LYS A 16 5.73 1.84 5.89
CA LYS A 16 6.73 2.40 6.80
C LYS A 16 8.01 1.56 6.81
N ASN A 17 7.91 0.25 7.03
CA ASN A 17 9.06 -0.66 7.03
C ASN A 17 9.82 -0.62 5.70
N ARG A 18 9.11 -0.59 4.57
CA ARG A 18 9.76 -0.48 3.25
C ARG A 18 10.46 0.86 3.06
N LEU A 19 9.89 1.96 3.55
CA LEU A 19 10.55 3.26 3.52
C LEU A 19 11.82 3.26 4.36
N GLU A 20 11.78 2.72 5.57
CA GLU A 20 12.96 2.61 6.45
C GLU A 20 14.08 1.79 5.80
N ILE A 21 13.73 0.66 5.17
CA ILE A 21 14.72 -0.14 4.41
C ILE A 21 15.31 0.67 3.25
N ILE A 22 14.48 1.39 2.49
CA ILE A 22 14.97 2.22 1.39
C ILE A 22 15.92 3.30 1.91
N GLU A 23 15.58 3.99 2.99
CA GLU A 23 16.44 5.02 3.57
C GLU A 23 17.78 4.45 4.06
N SER A 24 17.75 3.33 4.77
CA SER A 24 18.96 2.66 5.24
C SER A 24 19.88 2.28 4.08
N VAL A 25 19.34 1.64 3.04
CA VAL A 25 20.12 1.20 1.89
C VAL A 25 20.66 2.37 1.08
N LEU A 26 19.88 3.44 0.90
CA LEU A 26 20.34 4.64 0.22
C LEU A 26 21.49 5.33 0.99
N SER A 27 21.42 5.38 2.32
CA SER A 27 22.52 5.88 3.16
C SER A 27 23.77 5.00 3.05
N GLU A 28 23.63 3.66 3.05
CA GLU A 28 24.77 2.75 2.85
C GLU A 28 25.43 2.94 1.47
N LEU A 29 24.63 3.19 0.43
CA LEU A 29 25.14 3.46 -0.91
C LEU A 29 25.88 4.80 -0.99
N ASP A 30 25.43 5.82 -0.24
CA ASP A 30 26.13 7.09 -0.09
C ASP A 30 27.50 6.91 0.57
N GLU A 31 27.56 6.16 1.69
CA GLU A 31 28.81 5.86 2.40
C GLU A 31 29.81 5.12 1.51
N ARG A 32 29.31 4.18 0.70
CA ARG A 32 30.12 3.42 -0.26
C ARG A 32 30.43 4.18 -1.55
N ARG A 33 29.92 5.42 -1.70
CA ARG A 33 30.03 6.23 -2.92
C ARG A 33 29.63 5.47 -4.19
N THR A 34 28.60 4.63 -4.08
CA THR A 34 28.11 3.83 -5.20
C THR A 34 27.27 4.70 -6.11
N SER A 35 27.45 4.58 -7.42
CA SER A 35 26.60 5.22 -8.43
C SER A 35 25.95 4.16 -9.31
N PHE A 36 24.82 4.50 -9.91
CA PHE A 36 24.13 3.64 -10.86
C PHE A 36 23.96 4.41 -12.17
N GLU A 37 24.18 3.74 -13.30
CA GLU A 37 23.99 4.35 -14.63
C GLU A 37 22.51 4.60 -14.95
N LEU A 38 21.62 3.75 -14.42
CA LEU A 38 20.18 3.80 -14.66
C LEU A 38 19.41 3.66 -13.36
N ILE A 39 18.34 4.45 -13.22
CA ILE A 39 17.43 4.35 -12.07
C ILE A 39 16.79 2.96 -11.94
N THR A 40 16.65 2.24 -13.05
CA THR A 40 16.15 0.86 -13.06
C THR A 40 17.09 -0.10 -12.34
N TYR A 41 18.40 0.15 -12.34
CA TYR A 41 19.38 -0.63 -11.58
C TYR A 41 19.32 -0.32 -10.09
N LEU A 42 19.18 0.95 -9.72
CA LEU A 42 18.89 1.35 -8.34
C LEU A 42 17.60 0.67 -7.82
N ALA A 43 16.54 0.71 -8.62
CA ALA A 43 15.26 0.08 -8.25
C ALA A 43 15.37 -1.45 -8.13
N LYS A 44 16.21 -2.12 -8.94
CA LYS A 44 16.49 -3.56 -8.79
C LYS A 44 17.22 -3.84 -7.48
N HIS A 45 18.24 -3.05 -7.17
CA HIS A 45 19.03 -3.21 -5.95
C HIS A 45 18.14 -3.03 -4.69
N LEU A 46 17.34 -1.97 -4.66
CA LEU A 46 16.41 -1.70 -3.55
C LEU A 46 15.32 -2.78 -3.44
N ALA A 47 14.76 -3.25 -4.55
CA ALA A 47 13.76 -4.32 -4.52
C ALA A 47 14.33 -5.63 -3.96
N GLU A 48 15.61 -5.92 -4.23
CA GLU A 48 16.33 -7.07 -3.69
C GLU A 48 16.63 -6.91 -2.20
N ALA A 49 17.06 -5.73 -1.77
CA ALA A 49 17.26 -5.42 -0.35
C ALA A 49 15.95 -5.55 0.45
N ILE A 50 14.84 -4.96 -0.03
CA ILE A 50 13.51 -5.10 0.58
C ILE A 50 13.09 -6.57 0.64
N SER A 51 13.20 -7.30 -0.48
CA SER A 51 12.80 -8.70 -0.52
C SER A 51 13.67 -9.58 0.40
N SER A 52 14.91 -9.18 0.67
CA SER A 52 15.82 -9.90 1.57
C SER A 52 15.54 -9.59 3.04
N ALA A 53 15.28 -8.32 3.37
CA ALA A 53 14.86 -7.90 4.70
C ALA A 53 13.51 -8.50 5.11
N GLU A 54 12.51 -8.47 4.22
CA GLU A 54 11.20 -9.09 4.46
C GLU A 54 11.33 -10.62 4.63
N ARG A 55 12.21 -11.28 3.86
CA ARG A 55 12.49 -12.72 4.04
C ARG A 55 13.19 -13.01 5.35
N LYS A 56 14.15 -12.17 5.77
CA LYS A 56 14.84 -12.32 7.06
C LYS A 56 13.85 -12.19 8.22
N ALA A 57 13.01 -11.15 8.22
CA ALA A 57 11.96 -10.97 9.22
C ALA A 57 11.01 -12.19 9.28
N LEU A 58 10.60 -12.73 8.13
CA LEU A 58 9.78 -13.95 8.07
C LEU A 58 10.53 -15.20 8.56
N SER A 59 11.84 -15.26 8.36
CA SER A 59 12.70 -16.33 8.87
C SER A 59 12.88 -16.25 10.39
N ASP A 60 13.00 -15.05 10.94
CA ASP A 60 13.14 -14.83 12.38
C ASP A 60 11.84 -15.17 13.13
N VAL A 61 10.68 -14.99 12.47
CA VAL A 61 9.36 -15.45 12.95
C VAL A 61 9.17 -16.98 12.78
N LYS A 62 10.03 -17.65 11.98
CA LYS A 62 9.89 -19.05 11.56
C LYS A 62 10.22 -20.10 12.64
N ASN A 63 10.46 -19.68 13.89
CA ASN A 63 10.35 -20.57 15.05
C ASN A 63 8.93 -21.19 15.21
N LEU A 64 7.99 -20.86 14.31
CA LEU A 64 6.61 -21.36 14.26
C LEU A 64 6.33 -22.44 13.18
N GLY A 65 7.33 -22.96 12.46
CA GLY A 65 7.17 -24.16 11.61
C GLY A 65 6.44 -23.99 10.26
N VAL A 66 6.25 -22.77 9.77
CA VAL A 66 5.55 -22.49 8.49
C VAL A 66 6.53 -22.35 7.31
N LYS A 67 6.20 -22.91 6.14
CA LYS A 67 6.98 -22.74 4.89
C LYS A 67 6.92 -21.27 4.43
N VAL A 68 8.05 -20.57 4.54
CA VAL A 68 8.21 -19.21 4.02
C VAL A 68 8.37 -19.25 2.50
N SER A 69 7.51 -18.53 1.78
CA SER A 69 7.59 -18.38 0.33
C SER A 69 8.94 -17.80 -0.10
N THR A 70 9.55 -18.37 -1.14
CA THR A 70 10.82 -17.90 -1.73
C THR A 70 10.63 -16.81 -2.78
N VAL A 71 9.38 -16.42 -3.06
CA VAL A 71 9.05 -15.48 -4.13
C VAL A 71 9.40 -14.05 -3.73
N LYS A 72 10.01 -13.29 -4.65
CA LYS A 72 10.31 -11.86 -4.46
C LYS A 72 9.01 -11.10 -4.12
N THR A 73 8.98 -10.49 -2.94
CA THR A 73 7.84 -9.74 -2.40
C THR A 73 7.78 -8.30 -2.89
N CYS A 74 8.88 -7.80 -3.47
CA CYS A 74 8.98 -6.47 -4.06
C CYS A 74 9.60 -6.56 -5.47
N ARG A 75 8.99 -5.90 -6.45
CA ARG A 75 9.51 -5.80 -7.82
C ARG A 75 10.02 -4.39 -8.07
N ALA A 76 11.10 -4.26 -8.85
CA ALA A 76 11.67 -2.97 -9.24
C ALA A 76 10.62 -2.09 -9.95
N SER A 77 9.78 -2.68 -10.81
CA SER A 77 8.70 -1.97 -11.50
C SER A 77 7.65 -1.39 -10.53
N SER A 78 7.40 -2.05 -9.40
CA SER A 78 6.48 -1.55 -8.37
C SER A 78 7.05 -0.32 -7.67
N LEU A 79 8.36 -0.29 -7.40
CA LEU A 79 9.03 0.89 -6.84
C LEU A 79 9.01 2.07 -7.81
N LEU A 80 9.22 1.80 -9.10
CA LEU A 80 9.28 2.84 -10.12
C LEU A 80 7.91 3.47 -10.47
N LYS A 81 6.82 2.72 -10.30
CA LYS A 81 5.43 3.18 -10.52
C LYS A 81 4.78 3.78 -9.27
N SER A 82 5.33 3.51 -8.09
CA SER A 82 4.75 3.96 -6.82
C SER A 82 4.94 5.45 -6.62
N LYS A 83 3.84 6.19 -6.42
CA LYS A 83 3.88 7.61 -6.02
C LYS A 83 4.56 7.83 -4.66
N THR A 84 4.58 6.80 -3.82
CA THR A 84 5.19 6.80 -2.48
C THR A 84 6.72 6.66 -2.57
N TYR A 85 7.22 5.70 -3.36
CA TYR A 85 8.64 5.33 -3.37
C TYR A 85 9.45 6.02 -4.46
N ARG A 86 8.86 6.20 -5.65
CA ARG A 86 9.54 6.73 -6.83
C ARG A 86 10.26 8.07 -6.59
N PRO A 87 9.64 9.08 -5.93
CA PRO A 87 10.30 10.36 -5.71
C PRO A 87 11.61 10.25 -4.92
N ARG A 88 11.71 9.27 -4.02
CA ARG A 88 12.94 9.06 -3.22
C ARG A 88 14.07 8.48 -4.05
N LEU A 89 13.75 7.54 -4.94
CA LEU A 89 14.71 6.97 -5.89
C LEU A 89 15.19 8.03 -6.87
N ASP A 90 14.27 8.84 -7.43
CA ASP A 90 14.62 9.94 -8.34
C ASP A 90 15.54 10.95 -7.64
N MET A 91 15.18 11.40 -6.43
CA MET A 91 15.99 12.38 -5.69
C MET A 91 17.42 11.87 -5.42
N TRP A 92 17.56 10.63 -4.92
CA TRP A 92 18.87 10.06 -4.68
C TRP A 92 19.67 9.91 -5.98
N PHE A 93 19.04 9.42 -7.04
CA PHE A 93 19.67 9.20 -8.34
C PHE A 93 20.17 10.51 -8.96
N LEU A 94 19.34 11.56 -8.95
CA LEU A 94 19.69 12.87 -9.51
C LEU A 94 20.79 13.56 -8.69
N ARG A 95 20.70 13.50 -7.35
CA ARG A 95 21.75 14.04 -6.46
C ARG A 95 23.11 13.39 -6.73
N ASN A 96 23.11 12.08 -6.99
CA ASN A 96 24.35 11.31 -7.18
C ASN A 96 24.85 11.36 -8.64
N ALA A 97 23.99 11.71 -9.60
CA ALA A 97 24.37 11.98 -10.99
C ALA A 97 25.04 13.35 -11.19
N GLY A 98 25.16 14.16 -10.14
CA GLY A 98 25.81 15.48 -10.20
C GLY A 98 24.92 16.61 -10.73
N GLU A 99 23.62 16.35 -10.93
CA GLU A 99 22.67 17.40 -11.28
C GLU A 99 22.37 18.26 -10.04
N ASN A 100 22.63 19.57 -10.16
CA ASN A 100 22.56 20.53 -9.06
C ASN A 100 21.09 20.91 -8.76
N ILE A 101 20.31 19.96 -8.22
CA ILE A 101 18.88 20.12 -7.96
C ILE A 101 18.66 20.45 -6.48
N LYS A 102 19.12 21.62 -6.03
CA LYS A 102 18.98 22.02 -4.61
C LYS A 102 17.52 22.32 -4.24
N GLU A 103 16.78 23.07 -5.06
CA GLU A 103 15.38 23.43 -4.76
C GLU A 103 14.42 22.23 -4.83
N SER A 104 14.60 21.29 -5.77
CA SER A 104 13.72 20.12 -5.86
C SER A 104 14.07 19.03 -4.83
N ALA A 105 15.30 18.99 -4.32
CA ALA A 105 15.67 18.10 -3.22
C ALA A 105 14.96 18.50 -1.92
N GLU A 106 14.99 19.78 -1.53
CA GLU A 106 14.30 20.27 -0.33
C GLU A 106 12.79 20.07 -0.42
N LEU A 107 12.17 20.40 -1.56
CA LEU A 107 10.74 20.19 -1.78
C LEU A 107 10.35 18.71 -1.69
N THR A 108 11.17 17.81 -2.24
CA THR A 108 10.90 16.37 -2.20
C THR A 108 11.15 15.79 -0.80
N GLU A 109 12.10 16.32 -0.05
CA GLU A 109 12.32 15.99 1.36
C GLU A 109 11.14 16.46 2.23
N LEU A 110 10.61 17.66 1.97
CA LEU A 110 9.39 18.18 2.60
C LEU A 110 8.17 17.32 2.28
N ARG A 111 7.97 16.93 1.01
CA ARG A 111 6.90 15.99 0.61
C ARG A 111 7.03 14.65 1.31
N PHE A 112 8.27 14.17 1.48
CA PHE A 112 8.54 12.93 2.19
C PHE A 112 8.23 13.04 3.68
N LYS A 113 8.70 14.12 4.34
CA LYS A 113 8.37 14.41 5.74
C LYS A 113 6.86 14.49 5.94
N LEU A 114 6.14 15.14 5.03
CA LEU A 114 4.69 15.27 5.07
C LEU A 114 3.99 13.93 4.87
N LEU A 115 4.49 13.06 4.00
CA LEU A 115 4.00 11.70 3.82
C LEU A 115 4.22 10.84 5.08
N LYS A 116 5.41 10.93 5.68
CA LYS A 116 5.73 10.23 6.93
C LYS A 116 4.82 10.71 8.07
N LEU A 117 4.66 12.02 8.20
CA LEU A 117 3.77 12.64 9.19
C LEU A 117 2.31 12.25 8.94
N SER A 118 1.87 12.16 7.69
CA SER A 118 0.53 11.72 7.31
C SER A 118 0.29 10.26 7.70
N ASN A 119 1.28 9.39 7.48
CA ASN A 119 1.24 7.99 7.93
C ASN A 119 1.21 7.88 9.45
N GLU A 120 2.10 8.60 10.15
CA GLU A 120 2.14 8.63 11.62
C GLU A 120 0.82 9.16 12.19
N HIS A 121 0.28 10.24 11.64
CA HIS A 121 -1.02 10.78 12.03
C HIS A 121 -2.16 9.78 11.77
N ALA A 122 -2.13 9.03 10.66
CA ALA A 122 -3.13 8.00 10.39
C ALA A 122 -3.07 6.86 11.41
N ILE A 123 -1.87 6.43 11.80
CA ILE A 123 -1.65 5.41 12.83
C ILE A 123 -2.16 5.92 14.19
N VAL A 124 -1.75 7.12 14.60
CA VAL A 124 -2.14 7.73 15.88
C VAL A 124 -3.65 7.98 15.94
N LYS A 125 -4.27 8.40 14.82
CA LYS A 125 -5.72 8.59 14.74
C LYS A 125 -6.47 7.26 14.92
N ASP A 126 -5.95 6.17 14.38
CA ASP A 126 -6.54 4.84 14.59
C ASP A 126 -6.32 4.35 16.03
N ASP A 127 -5.13 4.54 16.62
CA ASP A 127 -4.87 4.23 18.04
C ASP A 127 -5.80 5.03 18.97
N LEU A 128 -6.04 6.31 18.67
CA LEU A 128 -6.97 7.17 19.40
C LEU A 128 -8.41 6.67 19.26
N ARG A 129 -8.83 6.24 18.05
CA ARG A 129 -10.13 5.62 17.81
C ARG A 129 -10.30 4.33 18.61
N ILE A 130 -9.30 3.45 18.61
CA ILE A 130 -9.29 2.20 19.37
C ILE A 130 -9.39 2.52 20.88
N LEU A 131 -8.66 3.51 21.38
CA LEU A 131 -8.74 3.94 22.77
C LEU A 131 -10.11 4.55 23.12
N GLN A 132 -10.73 5.32 22.22
CA GLN A 132 -12.08 5.86 22.42
C GLN A 132 -13.16 4.78 22.41
N GLU A 133 -13.02 3.77 21.55
CA GLU A 133 -13.87 2.58 21.51
C GLU A 133 -13.73 1.74 22.79
N LEU A 134 -12.50 1.60 23.31
CA LEU A 134 -12.21 0.90 24.57
C LEU A 134 -12.70 1.66 25.81
N HIS A 135 -12.65 3.01 25.79
CA HIS A 135 -13.08 3.87 26.91
C HIS A 135 -14.55 4.34 26.84
N GLY A 136 -15.35 3.82 25.90
CA GLY A 136 -16.81 3.95 25.95
C GLY A 136 -17.41 5.28 25.48
N ARG A 137 -16.74 6.06 24.63
CA ARG A 137 -17.44 7.12 23.88
C ARG A 137 -17.98 6.53 22.58
N LYS A 138 -19.18 5.93 22.65
CA LYS A 138 -20.02 5.73 21.48
C LYS A 138 -20.32 7.10 20.88
N VAL A 139 -19.70 7.42 19.74
CA VAL A 139 -20.26 8.41 18.84
C VAL A 139 -21.37 7.68 18.09
N ASP A 140 -22.60 7.88 18.57
CA ASP A 140 -23.81 7.36 17.93
C ASP A 140 -23.93 7.95 16.52
N THR A 141 -23.60 7.16 15.51
CA THR A 141 -24.08 7.38 14.14
C THR A 141 -24.09 6.08 13.36
N TYR A 142 -24.91 5.13 13.80
CA TYR A 142 -25.28 4.00 12.94
C TYR A 142 -26.78 3.77 13.03
N GLN A 143 -27.50 4.27 12.02
CA GLN A 143 -28.81 3.76 11.68
C GLN A 143 -28.64 2.29 11.26
N ILE A 144 -29.23 1.41 12.05
CA ILE A 144 -29.27 -0.03 11.80
C ILE A 144 -30.20 -0.25 10.60
N THR A 145 -29.65 -0.76 9.48
CA THR A 145 -30.45 -1.26 8.36
C THR A 145 -30.13 -2.74 8.13
N THR A 146 -31.13 -3.57 8.31
CA THR A 146 -31.25 -5.04 8.14
C THR A 146 -30.16 -5.82 7.36
N ASP A 147 -29.77 -6.97 7.94
CA ASP A 147 -28.75 -7.98 7.58
C ASP A 147 -28.58 -8.37 6.10
N ARG A 148 -29.58 -8.15 5.23
CA ARG A 148 -29.50 -8.53 3.81
C ARG A 148 -28.79 -7.48 2.95
N ASN A 149 -28.70 -6.24 3.43
CA ASN A 149 -27.98 -5.15 2.76
C ASN A 149 -26.51 -5.07 3.16
N ASP A 150 -26.12 -5.60 4.31
CA ASP A 150 -24.75 -5.51 4.81
C ASP A 150 -23.74 -6.17 3.86
N GLY A 151 -24.07 -7.34 3.32
CA GLY A 151 -23.22 -8.02 2.34
C GLY A 151 -23.01 -7.18 1.07
N MET A 152 -24.04 -6.47 0.62
CA MET A 152 -23.97 -5.60 -0.57
C MET A 152 -23.26 -4.28 -0.29
N THR A 153 -23.46 -3.70 0.89
CA THR A 153 -22.73 -2.53 1.38
C THR A 153 -21.25 -2.85 1.57
N ILE A 154 -20.91 -4.01 2.13
CA ILE A 154 -19.53 -4.49 2.24
C ILE A 154 -18.93 -4.69 0.85
N ALA A 155 -19.66 -5.32 -0.09
CA ALA A 155 -19.21 -5.47 -1.47
C ALA A 155 -18.95 -4.11 -2.14
N GLN A 156 -19.84 -3.13 -1.94
CA GLN A 156 -19.67 -1.75 -2.41
C GLN A 156 -18.38 -1.14 -1.85
N MET A 157 -18.17 -1.22 -0.53
CA MET A 157 -16.96 -0.67 0.10
C MET A 157 -15.68 -1.35 -0.41
N VAL A 158 -15.72 -2.66 -0.64
CA VAL A 158 -14.58 -3.42 -1.20
C VAL A 158 -14.30 -2.99 -2.65
N ILE A 159 -15.33 -2.84 -3.47
CA ILE A 159 -15.18 -2.42 -4.88
C ILE A 159 -14.68 -0.99 -4.97
N GLU A 160 -15.17 -0.09 -4.12
CA GLU A 160 -14.64 1.28 -4.00
C GLU A 160 -13.19 1.31 -3.50
N HIS A 161 -12.85 0.46 -2.52
CA HIS A 161 -11.49 0.35 -1.98
C HIS A 161 -10.48 -0.12 -3.03
N PHE A 162 -10.91 -0.99 -3.96
CA PHE A 162 -10.07 -1.52 -5.04
C PHE A 162 -10.36 -0.90 -6.41
N TYR A 163 -10.99 0.27 -6.50
CA TYR A 163 -11.44 0.84 -7.79
C TYR A 163 -10.30 1.00 -8.82
N GLU A 164 -9.06 1.20 -8.38
CA GLU A 164 -7.88 1.28 -9.26
C GLU A 164 -7.51 -0.07 -9.91
N PHE A 165 -8.04 -1.18 -9.38
CA PHE A 165 -7.72 -2.56 -9.76
C PHE A 165 -8.93 -3.34 -10.29
N CYS A 166 -10.12 -2.75 -10.29
CA CYS A 166 -11.32 -3.38 -10.83
C CYS A 166 -12.21 -2.39 -11.58
N GLU A 167 -12.75 -2.82 -12.72
CA GLU A 167 -13.74 -2.10 -13.51
C GLU A 167 -14.95 -3.00 -13.78
N ILE A 168 -16.10 -2.39 -14.08
CA ILE A 168 -17.31 -3.11 -14.45
C ILE A 168 -17.39 -3.15 -15.97
N HIS A 169 -17.33 -4.36 -16.55
CA HIS A 169 -17.41 -4.58 -17.99
C HIS A 169 -18.40 -5.71 -18.28
N GLU A 170 -19.37 -5.46 -19.17
CA GLU A 170 -20.43 -6.42 -19.54
C GLU A 170 -21.17 -7.05 -18.34
N GLY A 171 -21.34 -6.27 -17.27
CA GLY A 171 -22.01 -6.73 -16.05
C GLY A 171 -21.18 -7.65 -15.15
N ALA A 172 -19.90 -7.88 -15.47
CA ALA A 172 -18.93 -8.57 -14.63
C ALA A 172 -17.97 -7.58 -13.96
N LEU A 173 -17.36 -7.98 -12.84
CA LEU A 173 -16.24 -7.27 -12.24
C LEU A 173 -14.94 -7.83 -12.81
N VAL A 174 -14.15 -7.02 -13.50
CA VAL A 174 -12.94 -7.44 -14.22
C VAL A 174 -11.75 -6.56 -13.82
N GLU A 175 -10.52 -7.04 -14.00
CA GLU A 175 -9.34 -6.19 -13.82
C GLU A 175 -9.12 -5.27 -15.04
N PRO A 176 -8.68 -4.01 -14.85
CA PRO A 176 -8.37 -3.06 -15.92
C PRO A 176 -7.00 -3.38 -16.55
N SER A 177 -6.89 -4.57 -17.16
CA SER A 177 -5.70 -5.02 -17.89
C SER A 177 -6.08 -5.49 -19.30
N PRO A 178 -5.15 -5.58 -20.27
CA PRO A 178 -5.47 -5.93 -21.66
C PRO A 178 -6.15 -7.31 -21.82
N GLY A 179 -5.95 -8.22 -20.86
CA GLY A 179 -6.59 -9.54 -20.84
C GLY A 179 -7.91 -9.60 -20.07
N ARG A 180 -8.31 -8.50 -19.41
CA ARG A 180 -9.52 -8.34 -18.58
C ARG A 180 -9.92 -9.62 -17.82
N PRO A 181 -9.03 -10.19 -16.99
CA PRO A 181 -9.36 -11.38 -16.22
C PRO A 181 -10.57 -11.08 -15.32
N THR A 182 -11.55 -11.99 -15.36
CA THR A 182 -12.79 -11.84 -14.62
C THR A 182 -12.56 -12.14 -13.15
N ILE A 183 -12.81 -11.15 -12.29
CA ILE A 183 -12.75 -11.26 -10.83
C ILE A 183 -14.05 -11.88 -10.32
N VAL A 184 -15.18 -11.34 -10.78
CA VAL A 184 -16.52 -11.87 -10.46
C VAL A 184 -17.34 -11.98 -11.75
N PRO A 185 -17.78 -13.19 -12.13
CA PRO A 185 -18.64 -13.39 -13.29
C PRO A 185 -19.96 -12.63 -13.19
N SER A 186 -20.51 -12.24 -14.35
CA SER A 186 -21.72 -11.41 -14.44
C SER A 186 -22.95 -12.02 -13.76
N HIS A 187 -23.12 -13.34 -13.81
CA HIS A 187 -24.26 -14.03 -13.18
C HIS A 187 -24.26 -13.93 -11.64
N LEU A 188 -23.08 -13.84 -11.00
CA LEU A 188 -22.97 -13.63 -9.55
C LEU A 188 -23.01 -12.14 -9.20
N PHE A 189 -22.46 -11.29 -10.07
CA PHE A 189 -22.38 -9.85 -9.86
C PHE A 189 -23.71 -9.11 -10.12
N ALA A 190 -24.62 -9.73 -10.86
CA ALA A 190 -25.91 -9.15 -11.22
C ALA A 190 -26.78 -8.76 -10.01
N ALA A 191 -26.74 -9.52 -8.91
CA ALA A 191 -27.51 -9.22 -7.71
C ALA A 191 -27.04 -7.91 -7.05
N TYR A 192 -25.72 -7.69 -7.03
CA TYR A 192 -25.11 -6.46 -6.51
C TYR A 192 -25.39 -5.27 -7.43
N LEU A 193 -25.28 -5.42 -8.75
CA LEU A 193 -25.60 -4.35 -9.70
C LEU A 193 -27.06 -3.90 -9.60
N LYS A 194 -28.00 -4.83 -9.46
CA LYS A 194 -29.42 -4.53 -9.25
C LYS A 194 -29.65 -3.76 -7.95
N TRP A 195 -29.00 -4.17 -6.86
CA TRP A 195 -29.07 -3.48 -5.58
C TRP A 195 -28.49 -2.06 -5.67
N ARG A 196 -27.30 -1.90 -6.27
CA ARG A 196 -26.65 -0.59 -6.44
C ARG A 196 -27.51 0.39 -7.23
N ASN A 197 -28.15 -0.09 -8.30
CA ASN A 197 -29.04 0.73 -9.11
C ASN A 197 -30.37 1.07 -8.42
N SER A 198 -30.75 0.36 -7.36
CA SER A 198 -31.96 0.66 -6.58
C SER A 198 -31.73 1.72 -5.49
N MET A 199 -30.47 2.09 -5.23
CA MET A 199 -30.07 3.12 -4.27
C MET A 199 -30.01 4.53 -4.87
N TYR A 200 -30.24 4.66 -6.19
CA TYR A 200 -30.28 5.92 -6.95
C TYR A 200 -31.60 6.02 -7.71
#